data_AF-A0A2M7D8X6-F1
#
_entry.id   AF-A0A2M7D8X6-F1
#
_cell.length_a   1.000
_cell.length_b   1.000
_cell.length_c   1.000
_cell.angle_alpha   90.00
_cell.angle_beta   90.00
_cell.angle_gamma   90.00
#
_symmetry.space_group_name_H-M   'P 1'
#
loop_
_entity.id
_entity.type
_entity.pdbx_description
1 polymer ?
#
loop_
_entity_poly.entity_id
_entity_poly.type
_entity_poly.pdbx_seq_one_letter_code
_entity_poly.pdbx_strand_id
1 'polypeptide(L)'
;ERFGETKDFHSLWTIDRKAWSFAQKIINSIYEQFRKTGKPLKLEELNPKVLTSYTELPKGTKGEKRFISSTLEVSKKIQRNAEGFFGLKDWPEINPKRIKDKAYLVFRKTQKPLHFTQVAGLIDSASRASAKGGEENLFSSTLPQTVHNELIKDSRFVLVGRGIYALKEWGYEEGVVKDVILNILKTAGQPLKKEEILEKTLKQRLVKENTVFLNLSNKKYFLRNSEGFYTIREA
;
A
#
# COMPACT_ATOMS: atom_id res chain seq x y z
N GLU A 1 25.74 31.34 4.49
CA GLU A 1 26.74 30.30 4.21
C GLU A 1 26.17 29.21 3.29
N ARG A 2 26.99 28.66 2.38
CA ARG A 2 26.60 27.53 1.52
C ARG A 2 27.14 26.23 2.13
N PHE A 3 26.27 25.24 2.26
CA PHE A 3 26.67 23.88 2.63
C PHE A 3 26.62 22.98 1.39
N GLY A 4 27.70 22.23 1.17
CA GLY A 4 27.82 21.28 0.07
C GLY A 4 26.86 20.10 0.22
N GLU A 5 26.66 19.38 -0.87
CA GLU A 5 25.84 18.17 -0.86
C GLU A 5 26.49 17.06 -0.02
N THR A 6 25.68 16.36 0.77
CA THR A 6 26.14 15.25 1.62
C THR A 6 25.36 13.97 1.28
N LYS A 7 25.69 12.85 1.94
CA LYS A 7 24.94 11.59 1.80
C LYS A 7 23.46 11.75 2.15
N ASP A 8 23.15 12.51 3.20
CA ASP A 8 21.81 12.60 3.79
C ASP A 8 21.05 13.88 3.41
N PHE A 9 21.74 14.90 2.87
CA PHE A 9 21.17 16.21 2.58
C PHE A 9 21.59 16.74 1.21
N HIS A 10 20.67 17.42 0.53
CA HIS A 10 20.96 18.21 -0.66
C HIS A 10 21.78 19.45 -0.30
N SER A 11 22.46 20.04 -1.28
CA SER A 11 23.16 21.32 -1.07
C SER A 11 22.16 22.42 -0.71
N LEU A 12 22.53 23.30 0.22
CA LEU A 12 21.63 24.30 0.76
C LEU A 12 22.34 25.62 1.07
N TRP A 13 21.54 26.67 1.17
CA TRP A 13 21.94 27.97 1.70
C TRP A 13 21.35 28.15 3.09
N THR A 14 22.17 28.55 4.06
CA THR A 14 21.74 28.86 5.42
C THR A 14 22.20 30.25 5.83
N ILE A 15 21.49 30.88 6.75
CA ILE A 15 21.84 32.19 7.32
C ILE A 15 23.10 32.02 8.19
N ASP A 16 23.10 31.01 9.07
CA ASP A 16 24.23 30.67 9.92
C ASP A 16 24.30 29.16 10.22
N ARG A 17 25.36 28.72 10.91
CA ARG A 17 25.56 27.32 11.31
C ARG A 17 24.57 26.84 12.38
N LYS A 18 24.07 27.72 13.24
CA LYS A 18 23.13 27.38 14.31
C LYS A 18 21.75 27.05 13.71
N ALA A 19 21.30 27.82 12.71
CA ALA A 19 20.09 27.59 11.94
C ALA A 19 20.14 26.25 11.21
N TRP A 20 21.32 25.88 10.67
CA TRP A 20 21.51 24.55 10.08
C TRP A 20 21.42 23.43 11.13
N SER A 21 22.12 23.56 12.26
CA SER A 21 22.03 22.58 13.36
C SER A 21 20.58 22.40 13.83
N PHE A 22 19.82 23.49 13.89
CA PHE A 22 18.42 23.47 14.24
C PHE A 22 17.55 22.74 13.19
N ALA A 23 17.74 23.06 11.92
CA ALA A 23 17.06 22.38 10.81
C ALA A 23 17.31 20.86 10.83
N GLN A 24 18.54 20.42 11.11
CA GLN A 24 18.87 19.00 11.26
C GLN A 24 18.09 18.34 12.42
N LYS A 25 17.93 19.02 13.56
CA LYS A 25 17.13 18.52 14.68
C LYS A 25 15.65 18.40 14.32
N ILE A 26 15.10 19.34 13.55
CA ILE A 26 13.73 19.26 13.03
C ILE A 26 13.57 18.04 12.11
N ILE A 27 14.47 17.89 11.14
CA ILE A 27 14.45 16.76 10.20
C ILE A 27 14.50 15.44 10.95
N ASN A 28 15.38 15.31 11.96
CA ASN A 28 15.47 14.11 12.77
C ASN A 28 14.21 13.87 13.62
N SER A 29 13.63 14.91 14.22
CA SER A 29 12.38 14.80 14.96
C SER A 29 11.22 14.31 14.08
N ILE A 30 11.12 14.83 12.85
CA ILE A 30 10.06 14.44 11.91
C ILE A 30 10.33 13.04 11.34
N TYR A 31 11.60 12.70 11.08
CA TYR A 31 11.99 11.34 10.68
C TYR A 31 11.57 10.30 11.73
N GLU A 32 11.81 10.58 13.01
CA GLU A 32 11.38 9.70 14.11
C GLU A 32 9.85 9.68 14.28
N GLN A 33 9.15 10.80 13.98
CA GLN A 33 7.69 10.80 13.93
C GLN A 33 7.19 9.82 12.85
N PHE A 34 7.76 9.85 11.64
CA PHE A 34 7.39 8.93 10.57
C PHE A 34 7.66 7.46 10.93
N ARG A 35 8.79 7.16 11.57
CA ARG A 35 9.09 5.79 12.04
C ARG A 35 8.06 5.27 13.05
N LYS A 36 7.49 6.17 13.87
CA LYS A 36 6.47 5.81 14.87
C LYS A 36 5.07 5.69 14.29
N THR A 37 4.68 6.62 13.40
CA THR A 37 3.33 6.63 12.84
C THR A 37 3.17 5.62 11.71
N GLY A 38 4.24 5.32 10.97
CA GLY A 38 4.24 4.39 9.85
C GLY A 38 3.37 4.83 8.66
N LYS A 39 2.97 6.10 8.59
CA LYS A 39 2.10 6.64 7.53
C LYS A 39 2.56 8.01 7.05
N PRO A 40 2.38 8.33 5.75
CA PRO A 40 2.56 9.68 5.23
C PRO A 40 1.65 10.69 5.94
N LEU A 41 2.13 11.92 6.11
CA LEU A 41 1.41 12.98 6.79
C LEU A 41 1.45 14.27 5.96
N LYS A 42 0.38 15.06 6.03
CA LYS A 42 0.40 16.43 5.49
C LYS A 42 1.22 17.34 6.40
N LEU A 43 1.65 18.48 5.85
CA LEU A 43 2.44 19.48 6.57
C LEU A 43 1.76 19.92 7.87
N GLU A 44 0.43 20.04 7.88
CA GLU A 44 -0.39 20.41 9.04
C GLU A 44 -0.35 19.38 10.17
N GLU A 45 -0.09 18.12 9.85
CA GLU A 45 -0.07 16.99 10.80
C GLU A 45 1.33 16.74 11.36
N LEU A 46 2.35 17.40 10.80
CA LEU A 46 3.72 17.30 11.30
C LEU A 46 3.84 18.09 12.60
N ASN A 47 4.33 17.42 13.63
CA ASN A 47 4.55 18.04 14.93
C ASN A 47 6.03 17.92 15.31
N PRO A 48 6.89 18.77 14.75
CA PRO A 48 8.28 18.85 15.15
C PRO A 48 8.36 19.28 16.61
N LYS A 49 8.71 18.34 17.50
CA LYS A 49 8.90 18.59 18.95
C LYS A 49 9.88 19.72 19.24
N VAL A 50 10.75 20.01 18.27
CA VAL A 50 11.89 20.93 18.38
C VAL A 50 11.52 22.37 17.94
N LEU A 51 10.38 22.56 17.29
CA LEU A 51 10.02 23.82 16.64
C LEU A 51 9.88 25.02 17.61
N THR A 52 9.48 24.75 18.85
CA THR A 52 9.28 25.77 19.89
C THR A 52 10.57 26.47 20.36
N SER A 53 11.75 26.01 19.95
CA SER A 53 13.02 26.44 20.57
C SER A 53 13.88 27.43 19.79
N TYR A 54 13.52 27.80 18.54
CA TYR A 54 14.42 28.61 17.71
C TYR A 54 13.74 29.61 16.78
N THR A 55 12.53 29.31 16.33
CA THR A 55 11.76 30.24 15.50
C THR A 55 10.74 30.90 16.41
N GLU A 56 10.90 32.18 16.74
CA GLU A 56 9.86 33.02 17.36
C GLU A 56 8.60 33.18 16.47
N LEU A 57 8.43 32.31 15.49
CA LEU A 57 7.29 32.25 14.59
C LEU A 57 6.08 31.74 15.37
N PRO A 58 4.96 32.47 15.35
CA PRO A 58 3.73 31.96 15.94
C PRO A 58 3.33 30.65 15.24
N LYS A 59 2.93 29.67 16.06
CA LYS A 59 2.43 28.38 15.58
C LYS A 59 1.23 28.58 14.64
N GLY A 60 1.19 27.82 13.56
CA GLY A 60 0.15 27.87 12.53
C GLY A 60 0.34 28.96 11.47
N THR A 61 1.43 29.75 11.52
CA THR A 61 1.64 30.83 10.54
C THR A 61 2.13 30.31 9.19
N LYS A 62 1.85 31.08 8.12
CA LYS A 62 2.36 30.80 6.77
C LYS A 62 3.89 30.76 6.73
N GLY A 63 4.55 31.57 7.56
CA GLY A 63 6.02 31.59 7.71
C GLY A 63 6.57 30.29 8.29
N GLU A 64 5.96 29.79 9.36
CA GLU A 64 6.32 28.50 9.98
C GLU A 64 6.16 27.34 9.00
N LYS A 65 5.01 27.26 8.30
CA LYS A 65 4.77 26.22 7.28
C LYS A 65 5.81 26.24 6.17
N ARG A 66 6.15 27.43 5.65
CA ARG A 66 7.17 27.59 4.62
C ARG A 66 8.54 27.15 5.13
N PHE A 67 8.89 27.54 6.35
CA PHE A 67 10.14 27.14 6.98
C PHE A 67 10.26 25.62 7.14
N ILE A 68 9.21 24.94 7.63
CA ILE A 68 9.19 23.49 7.76
C ILE A 68 9.29 22.82 6.38
N SER A 69 8.50 23.24 5.39
CA SER A 69 8.55 22.68 4.04
C SER A 69 9.95 22.79 3.43
N SER A 70 10.53 24.00 3.45
CA SER A 70 11.88 24.22 2.93
C SER A 70 12.95 23.45 3.71
N THR A 71 12.79 23.29 5.02
CA THR A 71 13.69 22.47 5.84
C THR A 71 13.63 21.00 5.45
N LEU A 72 12.43 20.46 5.21
CA LEU A 72 12.24 19.07 4.82
C LEU A 72 12.76 18.77 3.42
N GLU A 73 12.64 19.71 2.48
CA GLU A 73 13.13 19.58 1.10
C GLU A 73 14.65 19.39 1.01
N VAL A 74 15.39 19.82 2.04
CA VAL A 74 16.84 19.60 2.14
C VAL A 74 17.18 18.13 2.42
N SER A 75 16.29 17.40 3.09
CA SER A 75 16.54 16.00 3.47
C SER A 75 16.41 15.08 2.26
N LYS A 76 17.41 14.21 2.06
CA LYS A 76 17.31 13.12 1.07
C LYS A 76 16.49 11.93 1.59
N LYS A 77 16.17 11.88 2.88
CA LYS A 77 15.44 10.79 3.54
C LYS A 77 13.93 11.02 3.59
N ILE A 78 13.51 12.28 3.51
CA ILE A 78 12.10 12.69 3.55
C ILE A 78 11.76 13.30 2.20
N GLN A 79 10.63 12.92 1.64
CA GLN A 79 10.19 13.43 0.35
C GLN A 79 8.70 13.76 0.39
N ARG A 80 8.31 14.73 -0.42
CA ARG A 80 6.91 15.10 -0.67
C ARG A 80 6.41 14.39 -1.93
N ASN A 81 5.23 13.77 -1.87
CA ASN A 81 4.60 13.16 -3.04
C ASN A 81 3.75 14.18 -3.83
N ALA A 82 3.22 13.77 -4.99
CA ALA A 82 2.41 14.63 -5.86
C ALA A 82 1.09 15.13 -5.20
N GLU A 83 0.59 14.40 -4.21
CA GLU A 83 -0.62 14.75 -3.44
C GLU A 83 -0.31 15.68 -2.25
N GLY A 84 0.97 16.00 -2.04
CA GLY A 84 1.43 16.92 -1.02
C GLY A 84 1.68 16.30 0.35
N PHE A 85 1.65 14.97 0.48
CA PHE A 85 2.04 14.26 1.70
C PHE A 85 3.56 14.15 1.81
N PHE A 86 4.06 14.24 3.04
CA PHE A 86 5.45 13.99 3.40
C PHE A 86 5.59 12.61 4.04
N GLY A 87 6.71 11.96 3.79
CA GLY A 87 7.07 10.69 4.42
C GLY A 87 8.47 10.26 4.04
N LEU A 88 8.83 9.03 4.41
CA LEU A 88 10.15 8.50 4.09
C LEU A 88 10.27 8.22 2.59
N LYS A 89 11.44 8.53 2.01
CA LYS A 89 11.71 8.33 0.58
C LYS A 89 11.53 6.89 0.11
N ASP A 90 11.74 5.93 1.00
CA ASP A 90 11.62 4.51 0.67
C ASP A 90 10.18 3.99 0.78
N TRP A 91 9.22 4.82 1.21
CA TRP A 91 7.81 4.44 1.28
C TRP A 91 7.17 4.44 -0.12
N PRO A 92 6.48 3.36 -0.52
CA PRO A 92 5.73 3.27 -1.76
C PRO A 92 4.76 4.44 -1.97
N GLU A 93 4.15 4.93 -0.90
CA GLU A 93 3.19 6.04 -0.90
C GLU A 93 3.83 7.40 -1.18
N ILE A 94 5.14 7.51 -0.98
CA ILE A 94 5.92 8.72 -1.20
C ILE A 94 6.61 8.68 -2.56
N ASN A 95 7.22 7.54 -2.90
CA ASN A 95 8.00 7.39 -4.12
C ASN A 95 7.78 6.01 -4.76
N PRO A 96 6.67 5.81 -5.50
CA PRO A 96 6.36 4.54 -6.14
C PRO A 96 7.25 4.31 -7.37
N LYS A 97 8.45 3.79 -7.14
CA LYS A 97 9.44 3.55 -8.20
C LYS A 97 9.09 2.36 -9.09
N ARG A 98 8.60 1.27 -8.50
CA ARG A 98 8.36 0.00 -9.20
C ARG A 98 6.86 -0.22 -9.47
N ILE A 99 6.56 -1.09 -10.44
CA ILE A 99 5.18 -1.44 -10.81
C ILE A 99 4.39 -1.96 -9.61
N LYS A 100 4.99 -2.79 -8.75
CA LYS A 100 4.35 -3.29 -7.53
C LYS A 100 3.97 -2.19 -6.53
N ASP A 101 4.75 -1.13 -6.44
CA ASP A 101 4.48 0.01 -5.54
C ASP A 101 3.35 0.88 -6.10
N LYS A 102 3.37 1.10 -7.42
CA LYS A 102 2.26 1.76 -8.13
C LYS A 102 0.96 0.95 -8.01
N ALA A 103 1.03 -0.37 -8.14
CA ALA A 103 -0.12 -1.26 -7.97
C ALA A 103 -0.66 -1.20 -6.53
N TYR A 104 0.23 -1.23 -5.52
CA TYR A 104 -0.15 -1.07 -4.12
C TYR A 104 -0.95 0.21 -3.89
N LEU A 105 -0.50 1.34 -4.44
CA LEU A 105 -1.22 2.61 -4.39
C LEU A 105 -2.60 2.55 -5.06
N VAL A 106 -2.70 1.91 -6.23
CA VAL A 106 -3.99 1.70 -6.91
C VAL A 106 -4.96 0.94 -6.03
N PHE A 107 -4.53 -0.15 -5.38
CA PHE A 107 -5.38 -0.89 -4.45
C PHE A 107 -5.78 -0.08 -3.23
N ARG A 108 -4.83 0.65 -2.61
CA ARG A 108 -5.12 1.52 -1.46
C ARG A 108 -6.14 2.61 -1.77
N LYS A 109 -6.09 3.18 -2.98
CA LYS A 109 -7.01 4.23 -3.44
C LYS A 109 -8.39 3.69 -3.82
N THR A 110 -8.44 2.51 -4.45
CA THR A 110 -9.71 1.92 -4.93
C THR A 110 -10.44 1.12 -3.87
N GLN A 111 -9.74 0.63 -2.84
CA GLN A 111 -10.28 -0.10 -1.69
C GLN A 111 -11.15 -1.31 -2.06
N LYS A 112 -10.85 -1.97 -3.18
CA LYS A 112 -11.53 -3.20 -3.61
C LYS A 112 -10.62 -4.11 -4.43
N PRO A 113 -10.93 -5.41 -4.51
CA PRO A 113 -10.21 -6.32 -5.40
C PRO A 113 -10.37 -5.91 -6.87
N LEU A 114 -9.30 -6.06 -7.66
CA LEU A 114 -9.26 -5.63 -9.06
C LEU A 114 -8.57 -6.66 -9.93
N HIS A 115 -8.99 -6.74 -11.19
CA HIS A 115 -8.29 -7.54 -12.20
C HIS A 115 -6.97 -6.87 -12.59
N PHE A 116 -5.90 -7.64 -12.80
CA PHE A 116 -4.57 -7.10 -13.09
C PHE A 116 -4.53 -6.17 -14.32
N THR A 117 -5.39 -6.40 -15.32
CA THR A 117 -5.53 -5.50 -16.49
C THR A 117 -6.09 -4.13 -16.11
N GLN A 118 -7.04 -4.09 -15.17
CA GLN A 118 -7.59 -2.84 -14.66
C GLN A 118 -6.53 -2.09 -13.84
N VAL A 119 -5.74 -2.83 -13.05
CA VAL A 119 -4.61 -2.25 -12.31
C VAL A 119 -3.62 -1.60 -13.28
N ALA A 120 -3.25 -2.28 -14.36
CA ALA A 120 -2.37 -1.72 -15.39
C ALA A 120 -2.90 -0.40 -15.98
N GLY A 121 -4.18 -0.36 -16.37
CA GLY A 121 -4.82 0.85 -16.90
C GLY A 121 -4.90 2.01 -15.88
N LEU A 122 -5.08 1.70 -14.60
CA LEU A 122 -5.07 2.70 -13.53
C LEU A 122 -3.66 3.24 -13.26
N ILE A 123 -2.63 2.39 -13.34
CA ILE A 123 -1.23 2.82 -13.24
C ILE A 123 -0.90 3.79 -14.39
N ASP A 124 -1.28 3.45 -15.62
CA ASP A 124 -1.05 4.31 -16.79
C ASP A 124 -1.78 5.65 -16.65
N SER A 125 -3.02 5.63 -16.16
CA SER A 125 -3.82 6.84 -15.96
C SER A 125 -3.26 7.75 -14.86
N ALA A 126 -2.87 7.17 -13.72
CA ALA A 126 -2.24 7.92 -12.62
C ALA A 126 -0.89 8.53 -13.06
N SER A 127 -0.16 7.81 -13.90
CA SER A 127 1.14 8.28 -14.34
C SER A 127 1.02 9.42 -15.37
N ARG A 128 0.07 9.34 -16.31
CA ARG A 128 -0.25 10.47 -17.21
C ARG A 128 -0.69 11.72 -16.46
N ALA A 129 -1.52 11.57 -15.42
CA ALA A 129 -1.96 12.70 -14.60
C ALA A 129 -0.81 13.39 -13.84
N SER A 130 0.27 12.65 -13.56
CA SER A 130 1.46 13.18 -12.88
C SER A 130 2.46 13.84 -13.84
N ALA A 131 2.39 13.54 -15.14
CA ALA A 131 3.22 14.11 -16.19
C ALA A 131 2.75 15.53 -16.58
N LYS A 132 2.73 16.46 -15.62
CA LYS A 132 2.56 17.89 -15.94
C LYS A 132 3.91 18.44 -16.42
N GLY A 133 4.18 18.38 -17.72
CA GLY A 133 5.44 18.93 -18.26
C GLY A 133 5.86 18.59 -19.69
N GLY A 134 4.98 18.10 -20.57
CA GLY A 134 5.30 17.99 -22.01
C GLY A 134 6.11 16.77 -22.45
N GLU A 135 6.43 15.82 -21.56
CA GLU A 135 6.99 14.52 -21.93
C GLU A 135 5.87 13.50 -22.24
N GLU A 136 5.02 13.80 -23.23
CA GLU A 136 3.96 12.86 -23.65
C GLU A 136 4.50 11.58 -24.30
N ASN A 137 5.77 11.57 -24.72
CA ASN A 137 6.34 10.51 -25.57
C ASN A 137 7.10 9.40 -24.84
N LEU A 138 7.14 9.39 -23.49
CA LEU A 138 7.88 8.37 -22.71
C LEU A 138 6.99 7.46 -21.87
N PHE A 139 5.67 7.51 -22.04
CA PHE A 139 4.76 6.62 -21.32
C PHE A 139 4.62 5.27 -22.02
N SER A 140 5.57 4.37 -21.75
CA SER A 140 5.41 2.95 -22.06
C SER A 140 4.17 2.44 -21.34
N SER A 141 3.13 2.07 -22.09
CA SER A 141 1.92 1.50 -21.51
C SER A 141 2.29 0.31 -20.65
N THR A 142 1.82 0.33 -19.40
CA THR A 142 2.13 -0.71 -18.43
C THR A 142 1.55 -2.03 -18.95
N LEU A 143 2.44 -2.93 -19.37
CA LEU A 143 2.03 -4.24 -19.87
C LEU A 143 1.28 -5.02 -18.77
N PRO A 144 0.03 -5.46 -19.01
CA PRO A 144 -0.74 -6.18 -18.01
C PRO A 144 -0.05 -7.45 -17.50
N GLN A 145 0.71 -8.14 -18.36
CA GLN A 145 1.49 -9.33 -17.98
C GLN A 145 2.59 -8.99 -16.97
N THR A 146 3.24 -7.84 -17.11
CA THR A 146 4.24 -7.39 -16.15
C THR A 146 3.60 -7.11 -14.80
N VAL A 147 2.43 -6.44 -14.78
CA VAL A 147 1.67 -6.22 -13.54
C VAL A 147 1.30 -7.54 -12.90
N HIS A 148 0.77 -8.49 -13.67
CA HIS A 148 0.42 -9.82 -13.18
C HIS A 148 1.61 -10.50 -12.48
N ASN A 149 2.77 -10.53 -13.14
CA ASN A 149 3.98 -11.13 -12.59
C ASN A 149 4.47 -10.42 -11.32
N GLU A 150 4.41 -9.09 -11.29
CA GLU A 150 4.81 -8.31 -10.11
C GLU A 150 3.85 -8.50 -8.93
N LEU A 151 2.54 -8.65 -9.19
CA LEU A 151 1.54 -8.95 -8.17
C LEU A 151 1.73 -10.36 -7.57
N ILE A 152 2.14 -11.34 -8.39
CA ILE A 152 2.44 -12.70 -7.90
C ILE A 152 3.69 -12.71 -7.00
N LYS A 153 4.72 -11.94 -7.36
CA LYS A 153 6.02 -11.94 -6.66
C LYS A 153 6.00 -11.18 -5.33
N ASP A 154 5.00 -10.33 -5.09
CA ASP A 154 4.98 -9.46 -3.92
C ASP A 154 3.92 -9.94 -2.92
N SER A 155 4.38 -10.28 -1.70
CA SER A 155 3.57 -10.88 -0.64
C SER A 155 2.47 -9.97 -0.07
N ARG A 156 2.42 -8.70 -0.48
CA ARG A 156 1.33 -7.78 -0.12
C ARG A 156 0.04 -8.09 -0.87
N PHE A 157 0.09 -8.82 -1.97
CA PHE A 157 -1.08 -9.13 -2.80
C PHE A 157 -1.47 -10.59 -2.66
N VAL A 158 -2.78 -10.84 -2.78
CA VAL A 158 -3.37 -12.17 -2.74
C VAL A 158 -4.27 -12.34 -3.97
N LEU A 159 -4.11 -13.46 -4.67
CA LEU A 159 -4.98 -13.82 -5.80
C LEU A 159 -6.32 -14.34 -5.28
N VAL A 160 -7.38 -13.55 -5.44
CA VAL A 160 -8.73 -13.84 -4.91
C VAL A 160 -9.72 -14.34 -5.95
N GLY A 161 -9.33 -14.34 -7.23
CA GLY A 161 -10.12 -14.81 -8.34
C GLY A 161 -9.25 -14.94 -9.59
N ARG A 162 -9.83 -15.33 -10.74
CA ARG A 162 -9.06 -15.46 -11.99
C ARG A 162 -8.52 -14.10 -12.43
N GLY A 163 -7.22 -13.88 -12.21
CA GLY A 163 -6.57 -12.60 -12.47
C GLY A 163 -6.98 -11.45 -11.53
N ILE A 164 -7.77 -11.72 -10.49
CA ILE A 164 -8.23 -10.71 -9.53
C ILE A 164 -7.36 -10.77 -8.29
N TYR A 165 -6.81 -9.62 -7.92
CA TYR A 165 -5.95 -9.47 -6.75
C TYR A 165 -6.59 -8.56 -5.71
N ALA A 166 -6.19 -8.75 -4.46
CA ALA A 166 -6.55 -7.93 -3.31
C ALA A 166 -5.31 -7.70 -2.44
N LEU A 167 -5.36 -6.72 -1.53
CA LEU A 167 -4.32 -6.57 -0.52
C LEU A 167 -4.48 -7.61 0.59
N LYS A 168 -3.37 -8.20 1.02
CA LYS A 168 -3.32 -9.17 2.12
C LYS A 168 -3.84 -8.59 3.43
N GLU A 169 -3.60 -7.30 3.68
CA GLU A 169 -4.09 -6.60 4.88
C GLU A 169 -5.62 -6.52 4.97
N TRP A 170 -6.36 -6.78 3.89
CA TRP A 170 -7.82 -6.83 3.90
C TRP A 170 -8.38 -8.16 4.43
N GLY A 171 -7.51 -9.11 4.81
CA GLY A 171 -7.92 -10.38 5.42
C GLY A 171 -8.29 -11.49 4.44
N TYR A 172 -7.92 -11.36 3.16
CA TYR A 172 -8.10 -12.41 2.17
C TYR A 172 -7.08 -13.53 2.34
N GLU A 173 -7.54 -14.77 2.32
CA GLU A 173 -6.67 -15.96 2.43
C GLU A 173 -6.01 -16.35 1.11
N GLU A 174 -4.84 -16.98 1.16
CA GLU A 174 -4.13 -17.55 0.00
C GLU A 174 -4.69 -18.95 -0.37
N GLY A 175 -4.40 -19.43 -1.58
CA GLY A 175 -4.76 -20.80 -2.02
C GLY A 175 -5.95 -20.90 -2.98
N VAL A 176 -6.28 -22.11 -3.42
CA VAL A 176 -7.41 -22.35 -4.32
C VAL A 176 -8.72 -22.49 -3.54
N VAL A 177 -9.86 -22.48 -4.23
CA VAL A 177 -11.20 -22.64 -3.63
C VAL A 177 -11.26 -23.85 -2.68
N LYS A 178 -10.63 -24.97 -3.07
CA LYS A 178 -10.51 -26.17 -2.23
C LYS A 178 -9.81 -25.88 -0.90
N ASP A 179 -8.70 -25.14 -0.91
CA ASP A 179 -7.93 -24.85 0.31
C ASP A 179 -8.73 -23.94 1.25
N VAL A 180 -9.44 -22.96 0.70
CA VAL A 180 -10.33 -22.07 1.45
C VAL A 180 -11.48 -22.85 2.10
N ILE A 181 -12.14 -23.74 1.36
CA ILE A 181 -13.22 -24.59 1.92
C ILE A 181 -12.67 -25.50 3.04
N LEU A 182 -11.48 -26.09 2.84
CA LEU A 182 -10.83 -26.89 3.88
C LEU A 182 -10.58 -26.05 5.13
N ASN A 183 -10.04 -24.83 4.99
CA ASN A 183 -9.76 -23.96 6.12
C ASN A 183 -11.05 -23.54 6.86
N ILE A 184 -12.12 -23.25 6.12
CA ILE A 184 -13.45 -22.94 6.68
C ILE A 184 -13.96 -24.10 7.54
N LEU A 185 -13.88 -25.34 7.03
CA LEU A 185 -14.34 -26.52 7.77
C LEU A 185 -13.45 -26.83 8.98
N LYS A 186 -12.12 -26.68 8.86
CA LYS A 186 -11.19 -26.87 9.98
C LYS A 186 -11.44 -25.86 11.10
N THR A 187 -11.59 -24.59 10.73
CA THR A 187 -11.82 -23.50 11.68
C THR A 187 -13.18 -23.61 12.36
N ALA A 188 -14.19 -24.09 11.63
CA ALA A 188 -15.51 -24.32 12.22
C ALA A 188 -15.52 -25.46 13.24
N GLY A 189 -14.64 -26.47 13.10
CA GLY A 189 -14.56 -27.63 14.00
C GLY A 189 -15.81 -28.54 13.97
N GLN A 190 -16.77 -28.27 13.10
CA GLN A 190 -18.03 -28.99 12.98
C GLN A 190 -18.49 -29.07 11.52
N PRO A 191 -19.33 -30.06 11.17
CA PRO A 191 -19.94 -30.15 9.85
C PRO A 191 -20.75 -28.89 9.52
N LEU A 192 -20.63 -28.37 8.30
CA LEU A 192 -21.37 -27.18 7.85
C LEU A 192 -22.32 -27.50 6.69
N LYS A 193 -23.41 -26.74 6.58
CA LYS A 193 -24.30 -26.85 5.42
C LYS A 193 -23.65 -26.26 4.17
N LYS A 194 -24.14 -26.71 3.03
CA LYS A 194 -23.69 -26.25 1.70
C LYS A 194 -23.75 -24.73 1.58
N GLU A 195 -24.84 -24.13 2.05
CA GLU A 195 -25.12 -22.69 1.96
C GLU A 195 -24.17 -21.88 2.85
N GLU A 196 -23.87 -22.38 4.06
CA GLU A 196 -22.92 -21.73 4.97
C GLU A 196 -21.50 -21.74 4.42
N ILE A 197 -21.09 -22.85 3.81
CA ILE A 197 -19.79 -22.96 3.14
C ILE A 197 -19.72 -22.02 1.95
N LEU A 198 -20.79 -21.93 1.17
CA LEU A 198 -20.87 -21.01 0.04
C LEU A 198 -20.67 -19.57 0.49
N GLU A 199 -21.44 -19.12 1.49
CA GLU A 199 -21.37 -17.75 2.00
C GLU A 199 -19.97 -17.41 2.52
N LYS A 200 -19.38 -18.30 3.34
CA LYS A 200 -18.02 -18.11 3.88
C LYS A 200 -16.96 -18.11 2.77
N THR A 201 -17.12 -18.95 1.75
CA THR A 201 -16.17 -19.01 0.62
C THR A 201 -16.25 -17.76 -0.24
N LEU A 202 -17.45 -17.25 -0.53
CA LEU A 202 -17.65 -16.04 -1.34
C LEU A 202 -17.12 -14.77 -0.64
N LYS A 203 -17.10 -14.74 0.70
CA LYS A 203 -16.42 -13.67 1.47
C LYS A 203 -14.90 -13.66 1.26
N GLN A 204 -14.30 -14.82 1.03
CA GLN A 204 -12.85 -15.00 0.88
C GLN A 204 -12.37 -15.05 -0.57
N ARG A 205 -13.24 -15.40 -1.52
CA ARG A 205 -12.90 -15.63 -2.93
C ARG A 205 -13.98 -15.10 -3.86
N LEU A 206 -13.57 -14.34 -4.87
CA LEU A 206 -14.43 -13.85 -5.94
C LEU A 206 -14.57 -14.94 -7.01
N VAL A 207 -15.44 -15.92 -6.75
CA VAL A 207 -15.73 -17.06 -7.64
C VAL A 207 -17.22 -17.23 -7.86
N LYS A 208 -17.61 -17.95 -8.91
CA LYS A 208 -19.01 -18.30 -9.15
C LYS A 208 -19.42 -19.44 -8.19
N GLU A 209 -20.68 -19.44 -7.77
CA GLU A 209 -21.25 -20.47 -6.88
C GLU A 209 -21.01 -21.89 -7.39
N ASN A 210 -21.21 -22.10 -8.69
CA ASN A 210 -20.96 -23.39 -9.36
C ASN A 210 -19.53 -23.90 -9.15
N THR A 211 -18.55 -23.00 -9.03
CA THR A 211 -17.16 -23.39 -8.77
C THR A 211 -17.00 -23.93 -7.35
N VAL A 212 -17.68 -23.33 -6.37
CA VAL A 212 -17.69 -23.79 -4.99
C VAL A 212 -18.37 -25.16 -4.90
N PHE A 213 -19.53 -25.32 -5.55
CA PHE A 213 -20.27 -26.59 -5.56
C PHE A 213 -19.52 -27.71 -6.28
N LEU A 214 -18.83 -27.40 -7.37
CA LEU A 214 -17.95 -28.36 -8.05
C LEU A 214 -16.82 -28.84 -7.12
N ASN A 215 -16.21 -27.94 -6.33
CA ASN A 215 -15.19 -28.32 -5.36
C ASN A 215 -15.77 -29.19 -4.23
N LEU A 216 -16.93 -28.82 -3.67
CA LEU A 216 -17.62 -29.61 -2.64
C LEU A 216 -18.03 -31.01 -3.12
N SER A 217 -18.25 -31.18 -4.42
CA SER A 217 -18.58 -32.48 -5.01
C SER A 217 -17.37 -33.42 -5.10
N ASN A 218 -16.17 -32.92 -4.82
CA ASN A 218 -14.95 -33.71 -4.84
C ASN A 218 -14.82 -34.60 -3.59
N LYS A 219 -15.27 -35.84 -3.72
CA LYS A 219 -15.24 -36.89 -2.68
C LYS A 219 -13.83 -37.26 -2.18
N LYS A 220 -12.78 -36.79 -2.86
CA LYS A 220 -11.39 -36.95 -2.38
C LYS A 220 -11.12 -36.10 -1.14
N TYR A 221 -11.79 -34.94 -1.01
CA TYR A 221 -11.50 -33.96 0.04
C TYR A 221 -12.68 -33.71 0.97
N PHE A 222 -13.91 -33.83 0.47
CA PHE A 222 -15.12 -33.51 1.22
C PHE A 222 -16.09 -34.69 1.25
N LEU A 223 -16.68 -34.92 2.41
CA LEU A 223 -17.73 -35.92 2.61
C LEU A 223 -19.03 -35.21 2.91
N ARG A 224 -20.14 -35.69 2.33
CA ARG A 224 -21.48 -35.19 2.56
C ARG A 224 -22.31 -36.24 3.28
N ASN A 225 -22.95 -35.90 4.40
CA ASN A 225 -23.86 -36.81 5.10
C ASN A 225 -25.28 -36.78 4.50
N SER A 226 -26.16 -37.66 4.97
CA SER A 226 -27.56 -37.77 4.54
C SER A 226 -28.36 -36.47 4.75
N GLU A 227 -28.00 -35.70 5.78
CA GLU A 227 -28.64 -34.43 6.15
C GLU A 227 -28.11 -33.23 5.35
N GLY A 228 -27.11 -33.43 4.49
CA GLY A 228 -26.56 -32.40 3.61
C GLY A 228 -25.43 -31.55 4.19
N PHE A 229 -24.88 -31.93 5.34
CA PHE A 229 -23.69 -31.32 5.93
C PHE A 229 -22.42 -31.88 5.31
N TYR A 230 -21.38 -31.05 5.24
CA TYR A 230 -20.07 -31.39 4.72
C TYR A 230 -19.02 -31.43 5.83
N THR A 231 -18.15 -32.43 5.75
CA THR A 231 -16.95 -32.57 6.58
C THR A 231 -15.71 -32.77 5.72
N ILE A 232 -14.54 -32.61 6.34
CA ILE A 232 -13.25 -32.89 5.71
C ILE A 232 -13.05 -34.41 5.71
N ARG A 233 -12.58 -34.95 4.58
CA ARG A 233 -12.06 -36.30 4.55
C ARG A 233 -10.66 -36.29 5.15
N GLU A 234 -10.52 -36.81 6.36
CA GLU A 234 -9.20 -37.10 6.93
C GLU A 234 -8.51 -38.16 6.07
N ALA A 235 -7.22 -37.94 5.81
CA ALA A 235 -6.39 -38.82 4.98
C ALA A 235 -5.97 -40.06 5.78
#